data_AF-A0A5D3FFN8-F1
#
_entry.id   AF-A0A5D3FFN8-F1
#
_cell.length_a   1.000
_cell.length_b   1.000
_cell.length_c   1.000
_cell.angle_alpha   90.00
_cell.angle_beta   90.00
_cell.angle_gamma   90.00
#
_symmetry.space_group_name_H-M   'P 1'
#
loop_
_entity.id
_entity.type
_entity.pdbx_description
1 polymer ?
#
loop_
_entity_poly.entity_id
_entity_poly.type
_entity_poly.pdbx_seq_one_letter_code
_entity_poly.pdbx_strand_id
1 'polypeptide(L)'
;MGVQGDRIFAAIEQRGFPDPWSAFGECLSWESAYAVQLKQVIDQARKGPDEQLLQTVSDLFEKKTANLIDAGKLLADALAEYDQNGMWQMLDERAARLDIDDVSERWARGLVEHPFPIALLSLQFNWRYMKEHGVRAFYEMTSRYVDDLNANTRRWADAWAAEAETGVIDRVTTVECDLASEEAPMHCDICKKTITALLYLDR
;
A
#
# COMPACT_ATOMS: atom_id res chain seq x y z
N MET A 1 -11.25 -9.83 -26.78
CA MET A 1 -10.85 -9.22 -25.50
C MET A 1 -10.94 -10.30 -24.42
N GLY A 2 -10.09 -10.24 -23.42
CA GLY A 2 -9.91 -11.18 -22.30
C GLY A 2 -8.64 -12.04 -22.32
N VAL A 3 -7.77 -11.98 -23.34
CA VAL A 3 -6.72 -13.01 -23.51
C VAL A 3 -5.55 -12.84 -22.56
N GLN A 4 -5.06 -11.62 -22.35
CA GLN A 4 -3.96 -11.38 -21.41
C GLN A 4 -4.47 -11.48 -19.97
N GLY A 5 -5.63 -10.86 -19.70
CA GLY A 5 -6.25 -10.88 -18.38
C GLY A 5 -6.51 -12.30 -17.87
N ASP A 6 -7.11 -13.17 -18.68
CA ASP A 6 -7.40 -14.56 -18.26
C ASP A 6 -6.12 -15.38 -18.04
N ARG A 7 -5.07 -15.17 -18.85
CA ARG A 7 -3.77 -15.86 -18.65
C ARG A 7 -3.10 -15.45 -17.35
N ILE A 8 -3.08 -14.16 -17.03
CA ILE A 8 -2.52 -13.68 -15.77
C ILE A 8 -3.30 -14.29 -14.60
N PHE A 9 -4.64 -14.31 -14.65
CA PHE A 9 -5.45 -14.91 -13.61
C PHE A 9 -5.22 -16.42 -13.47
N ALA A 10 -5.03 -17.14 -14.57
CA ALA A 10 -4.66 -18.56 -14.53
C ALA A 10 -3.28 -18.76 -13.85
N ALA A 11 -2.32 -17.87 -14.09
CA ALA A 11 -1.03 -17.90 -13.40
C ALA A 11 -1.17 -17.60 -11.90
N ILE A 12 -2.02 -16.64 -11.51
CA ILE A 12 -2.35 -16.34 -10.11
C ILE A 12 -3.00 -17.56 -9.44
N GLU A 13 -3.95 -18.22 -10.10
CA GLU A 13 -4.60 -19.42 -9.56
C GLU A 13 -3.61 -20.54 -9.28
N GLN A 14 -2.59 -20.69 -10.13
CA GLN A 14 -1.57 -21.74 -9.99
C GLN A 14 -0.46 -21.40 -8.99
N ARG A 15 -0.06 -20.13 -8.92
CA ARG A 15 1.19 -19.71 -8.24
C ARG A 15 0.99 -18.76 -7.07
N GLY A 16 -0.21 -18.19 -6.94
CA GLY A 16 -0.49 -17.10 -6.01
C GLY A 16 0.10 -15.76 -6.45
N PHE A 17 0.00 -14.76 -5.57
CA PHE A 17 0.68 -13.48 -5.75
C PHE A 17 2.18 -13.63 -5.49
N PRO A 18 3.05 -13.02 -6.31
CA PRO A 18 4.49 -13.14 -6.17
C PRO A 18 5.01 -12.35 -4.96
N ASP A 19 5.97 -12.93 -4.25
CA ASP A 19 6.82 -12.20 -3.31
C ASP A 19 7.83 -11.31 -4.06
N PRO A 20 8.28 -10.18 -3.45
CA PRO A 20 7.89 -9.68 -2.13
C PRO A 20 6.57 -8.88 -2.12
N TRP A 21 5.89 -8.75 -3.25
CA TRP A 21 4.70 -7.91 -3.37
C TRP A 21 3.49 -8.43 -2.58
N SER A 22 3.38 -9.74 -2.35
CA SER A 22 2.37 -10.29 -1.44
C SER A 22 2.56 -9.75 -0.02
N ALA A 23 3.76 -9.95 0.55
CA ALA A 23 4.12 -9.43 1.87
C ALA A 23 3.98 -7.91 1.96
N PHE A 24 4.41 -7.18 0.92
CA PHE A 24 4.24 -5.72 0.88
C PHE A 24 2.77 -5.30 0.99
N GLY A 25 1.88 -5.89 0.17
CA GLY A 25 0.45 -5.59 0.24
C GLY A 25 -0.18 -5.89 1.61
N GLU A 26 0.30 -6.95 2.29
CA GLU A 26 -0.10 -7.28 3.66
C GLU A 26 0.35 -6.23 4.66
N CYS A 27 1.60 -5.74 4.57
CA CYS A 27 2.07 -4.66 5.42
C CYS A 27 1.16 -3.42 5.30
N LEU A 28 0.73 -3.04 4.10
CA LEU A 28 -0.13 -1.86 3.94
C LEU A 28 -1.59 -2.10 4.37
N SER A 29 -2.04 -3.36 4.36
CA SER A 29 -3.32 -3.71 4.98
C SER A 29 -3.25 -3.57 6.51
N TRP A 30 -2.14 -4.01 7.11
CA TRP A 30 -1.90 -3.85 8.55
C TRP A 30 -1.69 -2.39 8.97
N GLU A 31 -1.02 -1.59 8.14
CA GLU A 31 -0.83 -0.16 8.32
C GLU A 31 -2.17 0.55 8.60
N SER A 32 -3.18 0.26 7.78
CA SER A 32 -4.53 0.81 7.91
C SER A 32 -5.25 0.24 9.13
N ALA A 33 -5.13 -1.07 9.36
CA ALA A 33 -5.72 -1.71 10.54
C ALA A 33 -5.18 -1.11 11.85
N TYR A 34 -3.89 -0.77 11.91
CA TYR A 34 -3.31 -0.08 13.06
C TYR A 34 -3.85 1.34 13.22
N ALA A 35 -4.10 2.08 12.14
CA ALA A 35 -4.72 3.41 12.23
C ALA A 35 -6.13 3.36 12.86
N VAL A 36 -6.96 2.41 12.41
CA VAL A 36 -8.30 2.19 12.97
C VAL A 36 -8.21 1.87 14.47
N GLN A 37 -7.29 0.98 14.86
CA GLN A 37 -7.07 0.63 16.27
C GLN A 37 -6.57 1.83 17.09
N LEU A 38 -5.61 2.59 16.57
CA LEU A 38 -5.08 3.81 17.20
C LEU A 38 -6.19 4.80 17.49
N LYS A 39 -7.02 5.12 16.49
CA LYS A 39 -8.15 6.03 16.63
C LYS A 39 -9.12 5.56 17.73
N GLN A 40 -9.46 4.27 17.72
CA GLN A 40 -10.36 3.69 18.73
C GLN A 40 -9.80 3.83 20.15
N VAL A 41 -8.52 3.49 20.36
CA VAL A 41 -7.89 3.53 21.69
C VAL A 41 -7.66 4.98 22.14
N ILE A 42 -7.24 5.88 21.24
CA ILE A 42 -7.12 7.32 21.53
C ILE A 42 -8.47 7.90 21.97
N ASP A 43 -9.55 7.59 21.27
CA ASP A 43 -10.89 8.07 21.64
C ASP A 43 -11.40 7.49 22.97
N GLN A 44 -10.96 6.30 23.36
CA GLN A 44 -11.22 5.75 24.68
C GLN A 44 -10.41 6.50 25.75
N ALA A 45 -9.11 6.69 25.53
CA ALA A 45 -8.22 7.41 26.43
C ALA A 45 -8.68 8.86 26.67
N ARG A 46 -9.20 9.55 25.64
CA ARG A 46 -9.78 10.90 25.76
C ARG A 46 -11.03 10.96 26.66
N LYS A 47 -11.78 9.87 26.79
CA LYS A 47 -13.02 9.82 27.62
C LYS A 47 -12.73 9.44 29.07
N GLY A 48 -11.68 8.66 29.29
CA GLY A 48 -11.28 8.18 30.61
C GLY A 48 -9.87 7.60 30.51
N PRO A 49 -8.83 8.42 30.71
CA PRO A 49 -7.46 7.94 30.57
C PRO A 49 -7.12 6.98 31.72
N ASP A 50 -6.50 5.86 31.37
CA ASP A 50 -5.83 4.97 32.30
C ASP A 50 -4.46 4.57 31.72
N GLU A 51 -3.56 4.11 32.60
CA GLU A 51 -2.18 3.77 32.23
C GLU A 51 -2.11 2.67 31.15
N GLN A 52 -3.06 1.73 31.15
CA GLN A 52 -3.11 0.64 30.18
C GLN A 52 -3.51 1.14 28.79
N LEU A 53 -4.47 2.06 28.69
CA LEU A 53 -4.86 2.69 27.44
C LEU A 53 -3.72 3.53 26.86
N LEU A 54 -3.03 4.31 27.70
CA LEU A 54 -1.88 5.11 27.26
C LEU A 54 -0.75 4.22 26.72
N GLN A 55 -0.44 3.12 27.41
CA GLN A 55 0.55 2.15 26.94
C GLN A 55 0.10 1.49 25.63
N THR A 56 -1.18 1.14 25.51
CA THR A 56 -1.72 0.53 24.28
C THR A 56 -1.59 1.46 23.07
N VAL A 57 -1.79 2.77 23.24
CA VAL A 57 -1.55 3.74 22.16
C VAL A 57 -0.07 3.74 21.75
N SER A 58 0.85 3.78 22.71
CA SER A 58 2.30 3.72 22.43
C SER A 58 2.67 2.46 21.66
N ASP A 59 2.24 1.29 22.12
CA ASP A 59 2.51 0.00 21.48
C ASP A 59 1.97 -0.07 20.05
N LEU A 60 0.81 0.54 19.79
CA LEU A 60 0.23 0.59 18.45
C LEU A 60 1.02 1.49 17.50
N PHE A 61 1.51 2.64 17.96
CA PHE A 61 2.40 3.48 17.14
C PHE A 61 3.71 2.77 16.82
N GLU A 62 4.29 2.05 17.78
CA GLU A 62 5.49 1.24 17.57
C GLU A 62 5.26 0.13 16.54
N LYS A 63 4.16 -0.62 16.67
CA LYS A 63 3.79 -1.68 15.70
C LYS A 63 3.56 -1.13 14.30
N LYS A 64 2.82 -0.01 14.19
CA LYS A 64 2.57 0.64 12.90
C LYS A 64 3.88 1.09 12.23
N THR A 65 4.78 1.69 13.01
CA THR A 65 6.10 2.13 12.52
C THR A 65 6.97 0.96 12.10
N ALA A 66 7.05 -0.11 12.91
CA ALA A 66 7.82 -1.31 12.57
C ALA A 66 7.32 -1.96 11.28
N ASN A 67 6.00 -2.08 11.13
CA ASN A 67 5.38 -2.61 9.91
C ASN A 67 5.71 -1.79 8.65
N LEU A 68 5.73 -0.46 8.76
CA LEU A 68 6.12 0.42 7.64
C LEU A 68 7.62 0.33 7.32
N ILE A 69 8.48 0.12 8.32
CA ILE A 69 9.91 -0.15 8.11
C ILE A 69 10.09 -1.47 7.35
N ASP A 70 9.36 -2.52 7.72
CA ASP A 70 9.38 -3.80 7.03
C ASP A 70 8.91 -3.66 5.57
N ALA A 71 7.84 -2.89 5.32
CA ALA A 71 7.38 -2.57 3.97
C ALA A 71 8.45 -1.86 3.14
N GLY A 72 9.13 -0.87 3.73
CA GLY A 72 10.22 -0.13 3.08
C GLY A 72 11.40 -1.04 2.75
N LYS A 73 11.75 -1.97 3.64
CA LYS A 73 12.81 -2.95 3.42
C LYS A 73 12.49 -3.89 2.24
N LEU A 74 11.26 -4.38 2.14
CA LEU A 74 10.84 -5.23 1.01
C LEU A 74 11.04 -4.54 -0.34
N LEU A 75 10.73 -3.24 -0.43
CA LEU A 75 10.97 -2.45 -1.64
C LEU A 75 12.46 -2.22 -1.91
N ALA A 76 13.23 -1.90 -0.87
CA ALA A 76 14.67 -1.68 -0.99
C ALA A 76 15.41 -2.95 -1.45
N ASP A 77 15.06 -4.10 -0.88
CA ASP A 77 15.62 -5.41 -1.25
C ASP A 77 15.27 -5.75 -2.71
N ALA A 78 14.02 -5.54 -3.13
CA ALA A 78 13.60 -5.75 -4.51
C ALA A 78 14.32 -4.81 -5.50
N LEU A 79 14.46 -3.54 -5.15
CA LEU A 79 15.20 -2.55 -5.96
C LEU A 79 16.65 -2.99 -6.17
N ALA A 80 17.33 -3.38 -5.09
CA ALA A 80 18.73 -3.80 -5.11
C ALA A 80 18.93 -5.12 -5.88
N GLU A 81 18.00 -6.07 -5.75
CA GLU A 81 18.03 -7.33 -6.51
C GLU A 81 17.86 -7.06 -8.01
N TYR A 82 16.88 -6.24 -8.38
CA TYR A 82 16.51 -6.00 -9.77
C TYR A 82 17.58 -5.19 -10.52
N ASP A 83 18.33 -4.34 -9.80
CA ASP A 83 19.52 -3.67 -10.31
C ASP A 83 20.64 -4.65 -10.70
N GLN A 84 20.75 -5.79 -10.03
CA GLN A 84 21.83 -6.75 -10.25
C GLN A 84 21.52 -7.75 -11.37
N ASN A 85 20.25 -8.08 -11.57
CA ASN A 85 19.84 -9.17 -12.47
C ASN A 85 19.20 -8.69 -13.80
N GLY A 86 19.11 -7.37 -14.01
CA GLY A 86 18.57 -6.78 -15.25
C GLY A 86 17.06 -6.90 -15.41
N MET A 87 16.32 -7.12 -14.31
CA MET A 87 14.85 -7.27 -14.33
C MET A 87 14.13 -6.04 -14.88
N TRP A 88 14.68 -4.83 -14.74
CA TRP A 88 14.03 -3.59 -15.18
C TRP A 88 13.69 -3.58 -16.66
N GLN A 89 14.64 -3.91 -17.53
CA GLN A 89 14.41 -3.93 -18.98
C GLN A 89 13.29 -4.91 -19.33
N MET A 90 13.32 -6.10 -18.73
CA MET A 90 12.31 -7.13 -18.98
C MET A 90 10.91 -6.67 -18.50
N LEU A 91 10.83 -6.02 -17.35
CA LEU A 91 9.57 -5.48 -16.82
C LEU A 91 9.06 -4.31 -17.67
N ASP A 92 9.93 -3.44 -18.17
CA ASP A 92 9.57 -2.34 -19.06
C ASP A 92 9.03 -2.85 -20.40
N GLU A 93 9.67 -3.87 -20.99
CA GLU A 93 9.19 -4.54 -22.21
C GLU A 93 7.79 -5.17 -22.00
N ARG A 94 7.53 -5.71 -20.80
CA ARG A 94 6.21 -6.25 -20.44
C ARG A 94 5.20 -5.14 -20.21
N ALA A 95 5.57 -4.06 -19.52
CA ALA A 95 4.70 -2.90 -19.32
C ALA A 95 4.28 -2.31 -20.66
N ALA A 96 5.20 -2.16 -21.62
CA ALA A 96 4.91 -1.68 -22.96
C ALA A 96 3.85 -2.54 -23.67
N ARG A 97 3.93 -3.88 -23.56
CA ARG A 97 3.02 -4.85 -24.20
C ARG A 97 1.70 -5.10 -23.46
N LEU A 98 1.60 -4.70 -22.19
CA LEU A 98 0.40 -4.93 -21.39
C LEU A 98 -0.80 -4.21 -22.02
N ASP A 99 -1.83 -4.96 -22.38
CA ASP A 99 -3.11 -4.42 -22.82
C ASP A 99 -3.93 -4.02 -21.59
N ILE A 100 -3.89 -2.72 -21.28
CA ILE A 100 -4.52 -2.17 -20.07
C ILE A 100 -6.03 -2.39 -20.08
N ASP A 101 -6.68 -2.32 -21.24
CA ASP A 101 -8.14 -2.46 -21.33
C ASP A 101 -8.55 -3.93 -21.13
N ASP A 102 -7.83 -4.86 -21.77
CA ASP A 102 -8.03 -6.31 -21.64
C ASP A 102 -7.85 -6.78 -20.18
N VAL A 103 -6.74 -6.37 -19.57
CA VAL A 103 -6.42 -6.71 -18.17
C VAL A 103 -7.42 -6.00 -17.24
N SER A 104 -7.76 -4.73 -17.45
CA SER A 104 -8.76 -4.04 -16.63
C SER A 104 -10.13 -4.72 -16.65
N GLU A 105 -10.60 -5.15 -17.83
CA GLU A 105 -11.89 -5.85 -17.96
C GLU A 105 -11.92 -7.08 -17.07
N ARG A 106 -10.82 -7.85 -17.03
CA ARG A 106 -10.77 -9.08 -16.24
C ARG A 106 -10.77 -8.82 -14.73
N TRP A 107 -10.09 -7.77 -14.27
CA TRP A 107 -10.07 -7.38 -12.85
C TRP A 107 -11.42 -6.81 -12.40
N ALA A 108 -12.11 -6.10 -13.28
CA ALA A 108 -13.41 -5.51 -13.00
C ALA A 108 -14.48 -6.55 -12.64
N ARG A 109 -14.39 -7.78 -13.18
CA ARG A 109 -15.34 -8.87 -12.89
C ARG A 109 -15.40 -9.28 -11.41
N GLY A 110 -14.34 -9.03 -10.65
CA GLY A 110 -14.27 -9.37 -9.22
C GLY A 110 -14.63 -8.22 -8.28
N LEU A 111 -14.94 -7.03 -8.80
CA LEU A 111 -15.25 -5.87 -7.98
C LEU A 111 -16.73 -5.91 -7.55
N VAL A 112 -16.97 -5.54 -6.29
CA VAL A 112 -18.31 -5.22 -5.81
C VAL A 112 -18.77 -3.91 -6.46
N GLU A 113 -20.08 -3.74 -6.66
CA GLU A 113 -20.69 -2.52 -7.20
C GLU A 113 -20.48 -1.33 -6.24
N HIS A 114 -19.31 -0.70 -6.32
CA HIS A 114 -19.06 0.62 -5.75
C HIS A 114 -19.21 1.67 -6.87
N PRO A 115 -19.95 2.78 -6.66
CA PRO A 115 -20.22 3.76 -7.71
C PRO A 115 -18.95 4.46 -8.23
N PHE A 116 -17.86 4.40 -7.48
CA PHE A 116 -16.56 4.88 -7.89
C PHE A 116 -15.51 3.75 -7.78
N PRO A 117 -15.14 3.08 -8.88
CA PRO A 117 -14.27 1.89 -8.85
C PRO A 117 -12.80 2.27 -8.69
N ILE A 118 -12.45 2.92 -7.58
CA ILE A 118 -11.11 3.50 -7.34
C ILE A 118 -9.99 2.47 -7.47
N ALA A 119 -10.21 1.21 -7.05
CA ALA A 119 -9.26 0.12 -7.24
C ALA A 119 -8.91 -0.11 -8.72
N LEU A 120 -9.90 -0.08 -9.60
CA LEU A 120 -9.68 -0.25 -11.05
C LEU A 120 -8.99 0.97 -11.66
N LEU A 121 -9.40 2.17 -11.26
CA LEU A 121 -8.79 3.41 -11.73
C LEU A 121 -7.31 3.50 -11.29
N SER A 122 -7.00 3.07 -10.08
CA SER A 122 -5.65 3.00 -9.53
C SER A 122 -4.77 2.00 -10.31
N LEU A 123 -5.28 0.79 -10.61
CA LEU A 123 -4.59 -0.19 -11.46
C LEU A 123 -4.24 0.41 -12.83
N GLN A 124 -5.22 1.03 -13.49
CA GLN A 124 -5.03 1.65 -14.79
C GLN A 124 -4.03 2.80 -14.76
N PHE A 125 -4.10 3.66 -13.73
CA PHE A 125 -3.14 4.73 -13.53
C PHE A 125 -1.72 4.17 -13.41
N ASN A 126 -1.50 3.19 -12.54
CA ASN A 126 -0.17 2.62 -12.31
C ASN A 126 0.41 1.96 -13.57
N TRP A 127 -0.41 1.22 -14.33
CA TRP A 127 0.06 0.63 -15.59
C TRP A 127 0.41 1.70 -16.64
N ARG A 128 -0.37 2.78 -16.75
CA ARG A 128 -0.04 3.90 -17.64
C ARG A 128 1.24 4.61 -17.19
N TYR A 129 1.38 4.86 -15.88
CA TYR A 129 2.57 5.45 -15.30
C TYR A 129 3.83 4.63 -15.61
N MET A 130 3.78 3.31 -15.45
CA MET A 130 4.92 2.44 -15.78
C MET A 130 5.24 2.41 -17.28
N LYS A 131 4.24 2.50 -18.17
CA LYS A 131 4.49 2.63 -19.61
C LYS A 131 5.19 3.94 -19.96
N GLU A 132 4.88 5.02 -19.26
CA GLU A 132 5.43 6.35 -19.52
C GLU A 132 6.81 6.57 -18.89
N HIS A 133 7.01 6.09 -17.66
CA HIS A 133 8.17 6.41 -16.83
C HIS A 133 9.06 5.21 -16.51
N GLY A 134 8.65 4.00 -16.90
CA GLY A 134 9.33 2.74 -16.56
C GLY A 134 8.89 2.17 -15.21
N VAL A 135 9.08 0.86 -15.06
CA VAL A 135 8.68 0.09 -13.88
C VAL A 135 9.54 0.46 -12.67
N ARG A 136 10.81 0.81 -12.86
CA ARG A 136 11.66 1.31 -11.76
C ARG A 136 11.08 2.57 -11.12
N ALA A 137 10.63 3.54 -11.93
CA ALA A 137 10.06 4.78 -11.42
C ALA A 137 8.81 4.54 -10.57
N PHE A 138 8.06 3.46 -10.84
CA PHE A 138 6.93 3.04 -10.03
C PHE A 138 7.37 2.48 -8.66
N TYR A 139 8.44 1.67 -8.62
CA TYR A 139 9.00 1.21 -7.34
C TYR A 139 9.50 2.39 -6.50
N GLU A 140 10.22 3.33 -7.10
CA GLU A 140 10.71 4.52 -6.40
C GLU A 140 9.57 5.43 -5.91
N MET A 141 8.50 5.57 -6.69
CA MET A 141 7.27 6.26 -6.25
C MET A 141 6.64 5.54 -5.05
N THR A 142 6.58 4.22 -5.10
CA THR A 142 6.03 3.39 -4.01
C THR A 142 6.89 3.51 -2.74
N SER A 143 8.22 3.56 -2.87
CA SER A 143 9.12 3.80 -1.73
C SER A 143 8.87 5.16 -1.08
N ARG A 144 8.76 6.23 -1.88
CA ARG A 144 8.42 7.56 -1.35
C ARG A 144 7.09 7.58 -0.63
N TYR A 145 6.09 6.86 -1.14
CA TYR A 145 4.79 6.74 -0.49
C TYR A 145 4.89 6.08 0.90
N VAL A 146 5.71 5.03 1.05
CA VAL A 146 5.97 4.41 2.37
C VAL A 146 6.68 5.38 3.32
N ASP A 147 7.62 6.18 2.82
CA ASP A 147 8.29 7.22 3.62
C ASP A 147 7.30 8.28 4.09
N ASP A 148 6.37 8.70 3.24
CA ASP A 148 5.31 9.66 3.57
C ASP A 148 4.35 9.09 4.64
N LEU A 149 3.96 7.82 4.53
CA LEU A 149 3.17 7.14 5.58
C LEU A 149 3.91 7.06 6.92
N ASN A 150 5.22 6.82 6.89
CA ASN A 150 6.07 6.83 8.08
C ASN A 150 6.12 8.23 8.71
N ALA A 151 6.32 9.26 7.90
CA ALA A 151 6.32 10.65 8.36
C ALA A 151 4.96 11.04 8.96
N ASN A 152 3.87 10.63 8.31
CA ASN A 152 2.50 10.83 8.80
C ASN A 152 2.25 10.11 10.14
N THR A 153 2.75 8.89 10.30
CA THR A 153 2.65 8.14 11.57
C THR A 153 3.40 8.86 12.70
N ARG A 154 4.61 9.38 12.44
CA ARG A 154 5.38 10.15 13.42
C ARG A 154 4.66 11.44 13.81
N ARG A 155 4.14 12.19 12.83
CA ARG A 155 3.33 13.40 13.06
C ARG A 155 2.14 13.10 13.98
N TRP A 156 1.46 11.98 13.78
CA TRP A 156 0.34 11.59 14.65
C TRP A 156 0.80 11.24 16.06
N ALA A 157 1.90 10.50 16.20
CA ALA A 157 2.48 10.17 17.51
C ALA A 157 2.89 11.43 18.28
N ASP A 158 3.54 12.39 17.62
CA ASP A 158 3.95 13.67 18.21
C ASP A 158 2.72 14.49 18.65
N ALA A 159 1.68 14.55 17.81
CA ALA A 159 0.44 15.22 18.18
C ALA A 159 -0.21 14.56 19.40
N TRP A 160 -0.31 13.22 19.42
CA TRP A 160 -0.84 12.49 20.57
C TRP A 160 -0.04 12.73 21.86
N ALA A 161 1.29 12.73 21.78
CA ALA A 161 2.14 13.01 22.94
C ALA A 161 1.87 14.42 23.49
N ALA A 162 1.72 15.42 22.61
CA ALA A 162 1.34 16.77 23.00
C ALA A 162 -0.07 16.84 23.61
N GLU A 163 -1.05 16.09 23.07
CA GLU A 163 -2.38 15.98 23.68
C GLU A 163 -2.30 15.41 25.10
N ALA A 164 -1.52 14.35 25.29
CA ALA A 164 -1.38 13.67 26.57
C ALA A 164 -0.69 14.55 27.63
N GLU A 165 0.29 15.36 27.22
CA GLU A 165 0.99 16.29 28.10
C GLU A 165 0.13 17.51 28.47
N THR A 166 -0.55 18.10 27.49
CA THR A 166 -1.20 19.42 27.65
C THR A 166 -2.70 19.35 27.91
N GLY A 167 -3.34 18.21 27.59
CA GLY A 167 -4.80 18.06 27.55
C GLY A 167 -5.47 18.77 26.36
N VAL A 168 -4.72 19.42 25.47
CA VAL A 168 -5.26 20.10 24.28
C VAL A 168 -5.38 19.11 23.13
N ILE A 169 -6.60 18.85 22.67
CA ILE A 169 -6.88 17.85 21.63
C ILE A 169 -6.63 18.42 20.21
N ASP A 170 -5.78 17.76 19.43
CA ASP A 170 -5.56 17.98 18.00
C ASP A 170 -6.34 16.98 17.13
N ARG A 171 -7.59 17.37 16.86
CA ARG A 171 -8.48 16.59 16.00
C ARG A 171 -8.09 16.64 14.53
N VAL A 172 -7.40 17.70 14.10
CA VAL A 172 -7.05 17.90 12.69
C VAL A 172 -6.00 16.88 12.29
N THR A 173 -4.92 16.79 13.06
CA THR A 173 -3.87 15.79 12.80
C THR A 173 -4.44 14.38 12.86
N THR A 174 -5.31 14.07 13.82
CA THR A 174 -5.98 12.75 13.89
C THR A 174 -6.73 12.43 12.59
N VAL A 175 -7.53 13.36 12.06
CA VAL A 175 -8.32 13.14 10.84
C VAL A 175 -7.43 13.01 9.60
N GLU A 176 -6.43 13.87 9.46
CA GLU A 176 -5.52 13.82 8.31
C GLU A 176 -4.70 12.53 8.28
N CYS A 177 -4.21 12.09 9.44
CA CYS A 177 -3.40 10.88 9.53
C CYS A 177 -4.23 9.60 9.33
N ASP A 178 -5.48 9.60 9.81
CA ASP A 178 -6.47 8.54 9.59
C ASP A 178 -6.78 8.43 8.09
N LEU A 179 -7.13 9.55 7.43
CA LEU A 179 -7.43 9.57 5.99
C LEU A 179 -6.28 9.02 5.14
N ALA A 180 -5.04 9.43 5.42
CA ALA A 180 -3.88 8.90 4.70
C ALA A 180 -3.72 7.38 4.86
N SER A 181 -4.07 6.83 6.03
CA SER A 181 -4.02 5.40 6.32
C SER A 181 -5.20 4.62 5.72
N GLU A 182 -6.36 5.26 5.53
CA GLU A 182 -7.51 4.67 4.82
C GLU A 182 -7.20 4.46 3.32
N GLU A 183 -6.41 5.35 2.72
CA GLU A 183 -6.01 5.27 1.32
C GLU A 183 -4.91 4.22 1.06
N ALA A 184 -4.00 4.00 2.03
CA ALA A 184 -2.86 3.08 1.89
C ALA A 184 -3.20 1.66 1.38
N PRO A 185 -4.17 0.92 1.93
CA PRO A 185 -4.51 -0.41 1.42
C PRO A 185 -5.12 -0.34 0.02
N MET A 186 -5.84 0.74 -0.31
CA MET A 186 -6.46 0.95 -1.61
C MET A 186 -5.46 1.26 -2.72
N HIS A 187 -4.26 1.76 -2.40
CA HIS A 187 -3.21 2.05 -3.39
C HIS A 187 -2.10 0.99 -3.40
N CYS A 188 -1.68 0.49 -2.24
CA CYS A 188 -0.53 -0.40 -2.16
C CYS A 188 -0.86 -1.89 -2.27
N ASP A 189 -2.03 -2.35 -1.80
CA ASP A 189 -2.50 -3.70 -2.16
C ASP A 189 -2.89 -3.76 -3.66
N ILE A 190 -3.10 -2.60 -4.28
CA ILE A 190 -3.19 -2.44 -5.73
C ILE A 190 -1.81 -2.52 -6.39
N CYS A 191 -0.73 -2.03 -5.77
CA CYS A 191 0.64 -2.21 -6.29
C CYS A 191 0.99 -3.70 -6.47
N LYS A 192 0.59 -4.57 -5.52
CA LYS A 192 0.73 -6.02 -5.66
C LYS A 192 0.08 -6.56 -6.94
N LYS A 193 -1.18 -6.19 -7.17
CA LYS A 193 -1.94 -6.61 -8.36
C LYS A 193 -1.34 -6.04 -9.65
N THR A 194 -0.87 -4.78 -9.57
CA THR A 194 -0.23 -4.05 -10.66
C THR A 194 1.01 -4.77 -11.16
N ILE A 195 1.94 -5.12 -10.28
CA ILE A 195 3.20 -5.80 -10.65
C ILE A 195 2.98 -7.26 -11.00
N THR A 196 2.03 -7.93 -10.34
CA THR A 196 1.67 -9.32 -10.70
C THR A 196 1.27 -9.44 -12.16
N ALA A 197 0.52 -8.47 -12.68
CA ALA A 197 0.15 -8.43 -14.09
C ALA A 197 1.38 -8.42 -15.00
N LEU A 198 2.46 -7.71 -14.63
CA LEU A 198 3.70 -7.70 -15.39
C LEU A 198 4.52 -8.97 -15.19
N LEU A 199 4.64 -9.48 -13.96
CA LEU A 199 5.43 -10.67 -13.67
C LEU A 199 4.86 -11.95 -14.33
N TYR A 200 3.55 -12.00 -14.54
CA TYR A 200 2.87 -13.11 -15.20
C TYR A 200 2.44 -12.82 -16.64
N LEU A 201 2.81 -11.66 -17.18
CA LEU A 201 2.66 -11.42 -18.61
C LEU A 201 3.69 -12.27 -19.36
N ASP A 202 3.20 -13.21 -20.17
CA ASP A 202 4.04 -14.06 -21.01
C ASP A 202 4.92 -13.24 -21.97
N ARG A 203 5.98 -13.87 -22.49
CA ARG A 203 6.77 -13.31 -23.59
C ARG A 203 5.97 -13.19 -24.88
#